data_AF-A0A1Y4L268-F1
#
_entry.id   AF-A0A1Y4L268-F1
#
_cell.length_a   1.000
_cell.length_b   1.000
_cell.length_c   1.000
_cell.angle_alpha   90.00
_cell.angle_beta   90.00
_cell.angle_gamma   90.00
#
_symmetry.space_group_name_H-M   'P 1'
#
loop_
_entity.id
_entity.type
_entity.pdbx_description
1 polymer ?
#
loop_
_entity_poly.entity_id
_entity_poly.type
_entity_poly.pdbx_seq_one_letter_code
_entity_poly.pdbx_strand_id
1 'polypeptide(L)'
;MKKVQEYFLYFMFYSMIGWCYEVFLEVVVYRWGFSNRGALFGPYCVVYGFGALLLILMLGKLKEQKHRIGTINVTPVLVFIGIVVITTVVELIASYIMELTSGGWLWDYTRFAFNFEGRIALNPSIRFGIGGMVFLYLLQPLFVKIVRPLSAKKLNVLSGSLAVVLLLDIIYTYLIK
;
A
#
# COMPACT_ATOMS: atom_id res chain seq x y z
N MET A 1 -12.89 -1.33 18.93
CA MET A 1 -13.71 -1.14 17.71
C MET A 1 -13.32 0.10 16.91
N LYS A 2 -13.29 1.31 17.49
CA LYS A 2 -12.95 2.56 16.77
C LYS A 2 -11.65 2.49 15.93
N LYS A 3 -10.55 1.99 16.52
CA LYS A 3 -9.27 1.84 15.79
C LYS A 3 -9.40 0.93 14.57
N VAL A 4 -10.09 -0.21 14.67
CA VAL A 4 -10.24 -1.13 13.51
C VAL A 4 -10.93 -0.42 12.35
N GLN A 5 -11.93 0.41 12.63
CA GLN A 5 -12.66 1.17 11.63
C GLN A 5 -11.78 2.25 10.99
N GLU A 6 -10.99 2.97 11.79
CA GLU A 6 -10.03 3.95 11.27
C GLU A 6 -9.02 3.29 10.32
N TYR A 7 -8.45 2.15 10.72
CA TYR A 7 -7.50 1.40 9.89
C TYR A 7 -8.17 0.83 8.64
N PHE A 8 -9.41 0.35 8.73
CA PHE A 8 -10.17 -0.08 7.55
C PHE A 8 -10.42 1.07 6.58
N LEU A 9 -10.71 2.28 7.07
CA LEU A 9 -10.85 3.44 6.20
C LEU A 9 -9.52 3.84 5.55
N TYR A 10 -8.39 3.77 6.28
CA TYR A 10 -7.08 3.98 5.68
C TYR A 10 -6.81 2.95 4.57
N PHE A 11 -7.10 1.67 4.82
CA PHE A 11 -7.01 0.62 3.82
C PHE A 11 -7.81 0.96 2.56
N MET A 12 -9.06 1.39 2.72
CA MET A 12 -9.90 1.77 1.57
C MET A 12 -9.32 2.97 0.81
N PHE A 13 -8.89 4.02 1.51
CA PHE A 13 -8.30 5.20 0.87
C PHE A 13 -7.04 4.87 0.08
N TYR A 14 -6.11 4.09 0.65
CA TYR A 14 -4.90 3.68 -0.07
C TYR A 14 -5.22 2.74 -1.23
N SER A 15 -6.22 1.86 -1.11
CA SER A 15 -6.64 0.98 -2.21
C SER A 15 -7.21 1.79 -3.38
N MET A 16 -8.02 2.81 -3.10
CA MET A 16 -8.57 3.70 -4.12
C MET A 16 -7.50 4.58 -4.77
N ILE A 17 -6.56 5.12 -3.97
CA ILE A 17 -5.44 5.91 -4.51
C ILE A 17 -4.54 5.04 -5.39
N GLY A 18 -4.26 3.81 -4.96
CA GLY A 18 -3.52 2.84 -5.77
C GLY A 18 -4.20 2.57 -7.10
N TRP A 19 -5.53 2.41 -7.09
CA TRP A 19 -6.30 2.25 -8.32
C TRP A 19 -6.22 3.48 -9.22
N CYS A 20 -6.41 4.69 -8.67
CA CYS A 20 -6.27 5.93 -9.45
C CYS A 20 -4.87 6.07 -10.04
N TYR A 21 -3.83 5.69 -9.30
CA TYR A 21 -2.44 5.73 -9.76
C TYR A 21 -2.21 4.77 -10.93
N GLU A 22 -2.64 3.52 -10.80
CA GLU A 22 -2.53 2.50 -11.86
C GLU A 22 -3.29 2.91 -13.13
N VAL A 23 -4.53 3.40 -12.98
CA VAL A 23 -5.34 3.89 -14.11
C VAL A 23 -4.69 5.11 -14.77
N PHE A 24 -4.14 6.05 -13.98
CA PHE A 24 -3.43 7.20 -14.52
C PHE A 24 -2.20 6.79 -15.33
N LEU A 25 -1.42 5.83 -14.82
CA LEU A 25 -0.28 5.28 -15.56
C LEU A 25 -0.72 4.68 -16.89
N GLU A 26 -1.77 3.87 -16.90
CA GLU A 26 -2.23 3.19 -18.11
C GLU A 26 -2.79 4.15 -19.17
N VAL A 27 -3.66 5.06 -18.75
CA VAL A 27 -4.36 5.98 -19.65
C VAL A 27 -3.45 7.11 -20.12
N VAL A 28 -2.70 7.72 -19.21
CA VAL A 28 -1.97 8.98 -19.49
C VAL A 28 -0.51 8.72 -19.85
N VAL A 29 0.18 7.85 -19.09
CA VAL A 29 1.62 7.63 -19.26
C VAL A 29 1.88 6.62 -20.38
N TYR A 30 1.26 5.45 -20.31
CA TYR A 30 1.45 4.37 -21.28
C TYR A 30 0.55 4.50 -22.51
N ARG A 31 -0.57 5.21 -22.39
CA ARG A 31 -1.57 5.43 -23.46
C ARG A 31 -2.14 4.11 -24.01
N TRP A 32 -2.32 3.12 -23.15
CA TRP A 32 -2.88 1.82 -23.51
C TRP A 32 -4.41 1.80 -23.52
N GLY A 33 -5.03 2.90 -23.09
CA GLY A 33 -6.47 2.99 -22.87
C GLY A 33 -6.81 2.71 -21.41
N PHE A 34 -8.10 2.61 -21.12
CA PHE A 34 -8.57 2.31 -19.76
C PHE A 34 -8.69 0.80 -19.57
N SER A 35 -8.03 0.27 -18.54
CA SER A 35 -8.30 -1.06 -18.00
C SER A 35 -8.50 -0.99 -16.49
N ASN A 36 -9.33 -1.88 -15.95
CA ASN A 36 -9.44 -2.02 -14.51
C ASN A 36 -8.23 -2.83 -14.00
N ARG A 37 -7.33 -2.16 -13.29
CA ARG A 37 -6.08 -2.73 -12.75
C ARG A 37 -6.26 -3.40 -11.38
N GLY A 38 -7.44 -3.27 -10.77
CA GLY A 38 -7.77 -3.93 -9.51
C GLY A 38 -8.08 -5.42 -9.71
N ALA A 39 -7.85 -6.23 -8.68
CA ALA A 39 -8.28 -7.63 -8.67
C ALA A 39 -9.79 -7.81 -8.51
N LEU A 40 -10.49 -6.74 -8.14
CA LEU A 40 -11.94 -6.68 -7.91
C LEU A 40 -12.60 -5.78 -8.96
N PHE A 41 -13.93 -5.86 -9.09
CA PHE A 41 -14.67 -5.07 -10.08
C PHE A 41 -14.62 -3.56 -9.78
N GLY A 42 -14.63 -3.19 -8.50
CA GLY A 42 -14.63 -1.82 -8.03
C GLY A 42 -13.28 -1.11 -8.13
N PRO A 43 -13.26 0.22 -7.90
CA PRO A 43 -12.09 1.07 -8.09
C PRO A 43 -11.12 0.99 -6.90
N TYR A 44 -10.61 -0.20 -6.60
CA TYR A 44 -9.65 -0.42 -5.53
C TYR A 44 -8.62 -1.49 -5.88
N CYS A 45 -7.35 -1.08 -5.82
CA CYS A 45 -6.21 -1.99 -5.85
C CYS A 45 -5.84 -2.36 -4.41
N VAL A 46 -6.48 -3.41 -3.88
CA VAL A 46 -6.38 -3.83 -2.46
C VAL A 46 -4.93 -4.05 -1.99
N VAL A 47 -4.02 -4.40 -2.89
CA VAL A 47 -2.58 -4.54 -2.61
C VAL A 47 -1.96 -3.25 -2.05
N TYR A 48 -2.38 -2.07 -2.52
CA TYR A 48 -1.93 -0.79 -2.00
C TYR A 48 -2.45 -0.54 -0.59
N GLY A 49 -3.71 -0.92 -0.32
CA GLY A 49 -4.29 -0.87 1.02
C GLY A 49 -3.52 -1.74 2.01
N PHE A 50 -3.24 -2.99 1.65
CA PHE A 50 -2.46 -3.91 2.47
C PHE A 50 -1.04 -3.42 2.71
N GLY A 51 -0.33 -2.98 1.66
CA GLY A 51 1.02 -2.43 1.78
C GLY A 51 1.08 -1.21 2.69
N ALA A 52 0.13 -0.27 2.55
CA ALA A 52 0.07 0.90 3.42
C ALA A 52 -0.22 0.53 4.88
N LEU A 53 -1.16 -0.39 5.13
CA LEU A 53 -1.44 -0.85 6.49
C LEU A 53 -0.24 -1.53 7.13
N LEU A 54 0.49 -2.36 6.39
CA LEU A 54 1.69 -3.01 6.87
C LEU A 54 2.73 -1.98 7.34
N LEU A 55 2.99 -0.95 6.51
CA LEU A 55 3.91 0.12 6.86
C LEU A 55 3.43 0.93 8.07
N ILE A 56 2.14 1.24 8.17
CA ILE A 56 1.57 1.97 9.32
C ILE A 56 1.74 1.15 10.61
N LEU A 57 1.44 -0.16 10.57
CA LEU A 57 1.51 -1.05 11.73
C LEU A 57 2.96 -1.29 12.19
N MET A 58 3.87 -1.50 11.25
CA MET A 58 5.27 -1.81 11.57
C MET A 58 6.08 -0.56 11.92
N LEU A 59 5.86 0.57 11.24
CA LEU A 59 6.70 1.77 11.35
C LEU A 59 6.01 2.95 12.02
N GLY A 60 4.70 2.88 12.29
CA GLY A 60 3.95 3.98 12.91
C GLY A 60 4.53 4.41 14.26
N LYS A 61 4.85 3.43 15.13
CA LYS A 61 5.50 3.70 16.43
C LYS A 61 6.90 4.29 16.26
N LEU A 62 7.70 3.72 15.35
CA LEU A 62 9.06 4.20 15.08
C LEU A 62 9.04 5.66 14.61
N LYS A 63 8.10 6.00 13.72
CA LYS A 63 7.91 7.37 13.20
C LYS A 63 7.56 8.39 14.30
N GLU A 64 6.84 7.98 15.35
CA GLU A 64 6.46 8.85 16.47
C GLU A 64 7.62 9.08 17.46
N GLN A 65 8.55 8.13 17.56
CA GLN A 65 9.70 8.21 18.45
C GLN A 65 10.81 9.07 17.85
N LYS A 66 11.27 10.09 18.59
CA LYS A 66 12.38 10.95 18.17
C LYS A 66 13.73 10.31 18.53
N HIS A 67 14.29 9.55 17.61
CA HIS A 67 15.65 9.05 17.70
C HIS A 67 16.63 10.15 17.29
N ARG A 68 17.56 10.49 18.18
CA ARG A 68 18.54 11.55 17.95
C ARG A 68 19.95 11.02 18.14
N ILE A 69 20.84 11.41 17.23
CA ILE A 69 22.29 11.24 17.39
C ILE A 69 22.84 12.66 17.51
N GLY A 70 23.25 13.04 18.72
CA GLY A 70 23.51 14.44 19.07
C GLY A 70 22.27 15.31 18.84
N THR A 71 22.40 16.35 18.02
CA THR A 71 21.32 17.31 17.71
C THR A 71 20.44 16.86 16.53
N ILE A 72 20.86 15.87 15.75
CA ILE A 72 20.20 15.48 14.49
C ILE A 72 19.12 14.43 14.75
N ASN A 73 17.91 14.66 14.24
CA ASN A 73 16.82 13.68 14.25
C ASN A 73 17.01 12.66 13.12
N VAL A 74 17.41 11.43 13.47
CA VAL A 74 17.67 10.35 12.51
C VAL A 74 16.45 9.48 12.22
N THR A 75 15.33 9.73 12.90
CA THR A 75 14.08 8.96 12.74
C THR A 75 13.62 8.82 11.28
N PRO A 76 13.61 9.87 10.43
CA PRO A 76 13.17 9.73 9.05
C PRO A 76 14.04 8.77 8.23
N VAL A 77 15.35 8.73 8.51
CA VAL A 77 16.28 7.79 7.87
C VAL A 77 15.99 6.36 8.31
N LEU A 78 15.76 6.14 9.62
CA LEU A 78 15.38 4.83 10.13
C LEU A 78 14.05 4.34 9.54
N VAL A 79 13.07 5.23 9.40
CA VAL A 79 11.78 4.90 8.77
C VAL A 79 11.98 4.59 7.28
N PHE A 80 12.78 5.37 6.55
CA PHE A 80 13.11 5.08 5.15
C PHE A 80 13.74 3.69 4.99
N ILE A 81 14.77 3.38 5.79
CA ILE A 81 15.41 2.06 5.78
C ILE A 81 14.37 0.97 6.11
N GLY A 82 13.53 1.20 7.13
CA GLY A 82 12.45 0.28 7.49
C GLY A 82 11.48 0.03 6.34
N ILE A 83 11.07 1.06 5.61
CA ILE A 83 10.21 0.92 4.43
C ILE A 83 10.92 0.07 3.38
N VAL A 84 12.15 0.44 3.00
CA VAL A 84 12.94 -0.28 1.99
C VAL A 84 13.03 -1.77 2.33
N VAL A 85 13.37 -2.10 3.58
CA VAL A 85 13.48 -3.50 4.03
C VAL A 85 12.12 -4.20 3.95
N ILE A 86 11.07 -3.61 4.52
CA ILE A 86 9.73 -4.23 4.55
C ILE A 86 9.21 -4.45 3.14
N THR A 87 9.27 -3.46 2.26
CA THR A 87 8.75 -3.57 0.89
C THR A 87 9.56 -4.57 0.07
N THR A 88 10.89 -4.62 0.26
CA THR A 88 11.74 -5.61 -0.42
C THR A 88 11.43 -7.04 0.03
N VAL A 89 11.23 -7.26 1.33
CA VAL A 89 10.86 -8.58 1.86
C VAL A 89 9.49 -9.01 1.33
N VAL A 90 8.51 -8.09 1.34
CA VAL A 90 7.16 -8.36 0.80
C VAL A 90 7.22 -8.65 -0.68
N GLU A 91 7.98 -7.87 -1.45
CA GLU A 91 8.16 -8.07 -2.89
C GLU A 91 8.78 -9.45 -3.19
N LEU A 92 9.82 -9.83 -2.43
CA LEU A 92 10.45 -11.13 -2.59
C LEU A 92 9.47 -12.28 -2.29
N ILE A 93 8.77 -12.22 -1.15
CA ILE A 93 7.76 -13.23 -0.78
C ILE A 93 6.65 -13.30 -1.84
N ALA A 94 6.15 -12.15 -2.30
CA ALA A 94 5.14 -12.09 -3.34
C ALA A 94 5.62 -12.77 -4.62
N SER A 95 6.86 -12.52 -5.06
CA SER A 95 7.40 -13.15 -6.27
C SER A 95 7.44 -14.69 -6.18
N TYR A 96 7.78 -15.25 -5.01
CA TYR A 96 7.78 -16.70 -4.80
C TYR A 96 6.37 -17.28 -4.73
N ILE A 97 5.44 -16.59 -4.05
CA ILE A 97 4.03 -17.02 -4.03
C ILE A 97 3.49 -17.06 -5.46
N MET A 98 3.75 -16.02 -6.25
CA MET A 98 3.28 -15.93 -7.63
C MET A 98 3.87 -17.01 -8.53
N GLU A 99 5.17 -17.28 -8.40
CA GLU A 99 5.79 -18.38 -9.13
C GLU A 99 5.15 -19.73 -8.79
N LEU A 100 4.90 -19.99 -7.50
CA LEU A 100 4.28 -21.24 -7.05
C LEU A 100 2.83 -21.38 -7.53
N THR A 101 2.07 -20.29 -7.61
CA THR A 101 0.65 -20.34 -8.00
C THR A 101 0.40 -20.22 -9.49
N SER A 102 1.28 -19.51 -10.21
CA SER A 102 1.02 -19.05 -11.58
C SER A 102 2.15 -19.38 -12.56
N GLY A 103 3.25 -19.99 -12.09
CA GLY A 103 4.40 -20.36 -12.92
C GLY A 103 5.33 -19.19 -13.28
N GLY A 104 5.10 -18.00 -12.72
CA GLY A 104 5.94 -16.81 -12.91
C GLY A 104 5.49 -15.64 -12.04
N TRP A 105 6.22 -14.53 -12.07
CA TRP A 105 5.90 -13.30 -11.33
C TRP A 105 5.81 -12.08 -12.27
N LEU A 106 5.29 -10.96 -11.76
CA LEU A 106 4.82 -9.84 -12.61
C LEU A 106 5.91 -8.90 -13.13
N TRP A 107 7.12 -8.96 -12.60
CA TRP A 107 8.20 -8.02 -12.92
C TRP A 107 9.51 -8.76 -13.15
N ASP A 108 10.47 -8.17 -13.85
CA ASP A 108 11.79 -8.76 -14.04
C ASP A 108 12.88 -7.70 -13.84
N TYR A 109 13.70 -7.93 -12.82
CA TYR A 109 14.82 -7.07 -12.45
C TYR A 109 16.19 -7.66 -12.78
N THR A 110 16.28 -8.70 -13.61
CA THR A 110 17.56 -9.32 -14.04
C THR A 110 18.55 -8.30 -14.60
N ARG A 111 18.06 -7.24 -15.26
CA ARG A 111 18.88 -6.17 -15.84
C ARG A 111 19.29 -5.07 -14.86
N PHE A 112 18.83 -5.13 -13.62
CA PHE A 112 19.11 -4.10 -12.61
C PHE A 112 20.34 -4.48 -11.79
N ALA A 113 21.14 -3.48 -11.42
CA ALA A 113 22.26 -3.69 -10.51
C ALA A 113 21.78 -4.10 -9.11
N PHE A 114 22.57 -4.96 -8.44
CA PHE A 114 22.25 -5.52 -7.13
C PHE A 114 20.87 -6.20 -7.08
N ASN A 115 20.55 -6.98 -8.12
CA ASN A 115 19.34 -7.80 -8.14
C ASN A 115 19.57 -9.17 -7.48
N PHE A 116 18.49 -9.79 -7.03
CA PHE A 116 18.44 -11.17 -6.57
C PHE A 116 17.39 -11.94 -7.38
N GLU A 117 17.84 -12.91 -8.17
CA GLU A 117 17.02 -13.76 -9.05
C GLU A 117 16.10 -12.98 -10.01
N GLY A 118 16.38 -11.71 -10.28
CA GLY A 118 15.45 -10.82 -11.00
C GLY A 118 14.14 -10.50 -10.25
N ARG A 119 14.01 -10.90 -8.98
CA ARG A 119 12.80 -10.71 -8.15
C ARG A 119 12.81 -9.41 -7.38
N ILE A 120 13.97 -9.01 -6.86
CA ILE A 120 14.15 -7.76 -6.14
C ILE A 120 15.44 -7.10 -6.62
N ALA A 121 15.52 -5.78 -6.54
CA ALA A 121 16.74 -5.04 -6.82
C ALA A 121 16.78 -3.72 -6.05
N LEU A 122 17.99 -3.23 -5.78
CA LEU A 122 18.20 -2.03 -4.96
C LEU A 122 17.46 -0.80 -5.50
N ASN A 123 17.44 -0.60 -6.82
CA ASN A 123 16.83 0.58 -7.43
C ASN A 123 15.30 0.62 -7.24
N PRO A 124 14.52 -0.43 -7.60
CA PRO A 124 13.12 -0.57 -7.20
C PRO A 124 12.89 -0.41 -5.69
N SER A 125 13.68 -1.07 -4.85
CA SER A 125 13.55 -0.98 -3.38
C SER A 125 13.67 0.46 -2.86
N ILE A 126 14.61 1.25 -3.38
CA ILE A 126 14.77 2.67 -3.03
C ILE A 126 13.54 3.48 -3.48
N ARG A 127 12.99 3.22 -4.67
CA ARG A 127 11.77 3.90 -5.15
C ARG A 127 10.58 3.61 -4.24
N PHE A 128 10.42 2.37 -3.79
CA PHE A 128 9.41 2.02 -2.79
C PHE A 128 9.68 2.69 -1.45
N GLY A 129 10.95 2.80 -1.04
CA GLY A 129 11.36 3.60 0.11
C GLY A 129 10.84 5.04 0.04
N ILE A 130 11.07 5.71 -1.09
CA ILE A 130 10.62 7.10 -1.31
C ILE A 130 9.08 7.17 -1.31
N GLY A 131 8.42 6.26 -2.02
CA GLY A 131 6.94 6.19 -2.06
C GLY A 131 6.33 5.97 -0.68
N GLY A 132 6.87 5.05 0.11
CA GLY A 132 6.44 4.80 1.48
C GLY A 132 6.69 6.00 2.41
N MET A 133 7.73 6.79 2.18
CA MET A 133 7.95 8.03 2.92
C MET A 133 6.86 9.05 2.62
N VAL A 134 6.48 9.22 1.35
CA VAL A 134 5.33 10.07 0.97
C VAL A 134 4.05 9.56 1.64
N PHE A 135 3.81 8.24 1.64
CA PHE A 135 2.63 7.68 2.28
C PHE A 135 2.62 7.94 3.79
N LEU A 136 3.69 7.61 4.51
CA LEU A 136 3.72 7.71 5.97
C LEU A 136 3.81 9.16 6.49
N TYR A 137 4.53 10.04 5.80
CA TYR A 137 4.76 11.42 6.27
C TYR A 137 3.84 12.47 5.66
N LEU A 138 3.23 12.22 4.51
CA LEU A 138 2.31 13.16 3.86
C LEU A 138 0.86 12.66 3.89
N LEU A 139 0.58 11.49 3.31
CA LEU A 139 -0.80 11.01 3.16
C LEU A 139 -1.40 10.53 4.48
N GLN A 140 -0.64 9.77 5.28
CA GLN A 140 -1.16 9.21 6.53
C GLN A 140 -1.59 10.29 7.53
N PRO A 141 -0.82 11.37 7.78
CA PRO A 141 -1.28 12.46 8.64
C PRO A 141 -2.53 13.16 8.09
N LEU A 142 -2.67 13.29 6.77
CA LEU A 142 -3.87 13.86 6.14
C LEU A 142 -5.09 12.97 6.42
N PHE A 143 -4.98 11.65 6.24
CA PHE A 143 -6.08 10.73 6.53
C PHE A 143 -6.43 10.70 8.00
N VAL A 144 -5.44 10.73 8.90
CA VAL A 144 -5.69 10.83 10.34
C VAL A 144 -6.45 12.11 10.66
N LYS A 145 -6.11 13.26 10.05
CA LYS A 145 -6.83 14.53 10.24
C LYS A 145 -8.28 14.47 9.75
N ILE A 146 -8.55 13.73 8.67
CA ILE A 146 -9.90 13.57 8.12
C ILE A 146 -10.73 12.60 8.98
N VAL A 147 -10.15 11.48 9.39
CA VAL A 147 -10.87 10.36 10.00
C VAL A 147 -11.04 10.53 11.51
N ARG A 148 -10.01 10.98 12.23
CA ARG A 148 -10.00 11.03 13.70
C ARG A 148 -11.09 11.94 14.31
N PRO A 149 -11.48 13.08 13.69
CA PRO A 149 -12.57 13.93 14.19
C PRO A 149 -13.96 13.33 14.00
N LEU A 150 -14.12 12.27 13.21
CA LEU A 150 -15.43 11.68 12.96
C LEU A 150 -16.03 11.09 14.24
N SER A 151 -17.32 11.32 14.44
CA SER A 151 -18.07 10.71 15.54
C SER A 151 -18.15 9.19 15.36
N ALA A 152 -18.33 8.45 16.46
CA ALA A 152 -18.45 6.99 16.41
C ALA A 152 -19.55 6.52 15.45
N LYS A 153 -20.69 7.23 15.41
CA LYS A 153 -21.77 6.93 14.47
C LYS A 153 -21.33 7.08 13.01
N LYS A 154 -20.63 8.18 12.66
CA LYS A 154 -20.13 8.40 11.30
C LYS A 154 -19.09 7.36 10.91
N LEU A 155 -18.16 7.03 11.80
CA LEU A 155 -17.17 5.97 11.57
C LEU A 155 -17.84 4.62 11.35
N ASN A 156 -18.81 4.24 12.18
CA ASN A 156 -19.55 2.98 12.04
C ASN A 156 -20.26 2.91 10.69
N VAL A 157 -21.00 3.96 10.32
CA VAL A 157 -21.76 3.99 9.06
C VAL A 157 -20.81 3.92 7.86
N LEU A 158 -19.75 4.73 7.84
CA LEU A 158 -18.83 4.80 6.71
C LEU A 158 -17.99 3.52 6.55
N SER A 159 -17.41 3.02 7.65
CA SER A 159 -16.63 1.78 7.60
C SER A 159 -17.53 0.58 7.30
N GLY A 160 -18.74 0.53 7.88
CA GLY A 160 -19.71 -0.53 7.63
C GLY A 160 -20.19 -0.54 6.18
N SER A 161 -20.54 0.61 5.61
CA SER A 161 -21.00 0.67 4.22
C SER A 161 -19.90 0.27 3.24
N LEU A 162 -18.67 0.78 3.42
CA LEU A 162 -17.54 0.40 2.57
C LEU A 162 -17.17 -1.08 2.72
N ALA A 163 -17.29 -1.65 3.92
CA ALA A 163 -17.07 -3.07 4.13
C ALA A 163 -18.11 -3.92 3.39
N VAL A 164 -19.40 -3.54 3.45
CA VAL A 164 -20.45 -4.24 2.68
C VAL A 164 -20.19 -4.13 1.18
N VAL A 165 -19.84 -2.95 0.66
CA VAL A 165 -19.50 -2.77 -0.77
C VAL A 165 -18.34 -3.67 -1.18
N LEU A 166 -17.25 -3.68 -0.41
CA LEU A 166 -16.09 -4.52 -0.69
C LEU A 166 -16.45 -6.02 -0.66
N LEU A 167 -17.25 -6.44 0.32
CA LEU A 167 -17.69 -7.84 0.44
C LEU A 167 -18.58 -8.26 -0.73
N LEU A 168 -19.53 -7.42 -1.13
CA LEU A 168 -20.41 -7.70 -2.27
C LEU A 168 -19.61 -7.82 -3.57
N ASP A 169 -18.58 -6.98 -3.75
CA ASP A 169 -17.70 -7.06 -4.90
C ASP A 169 -16.83 -8.33 -4.90
N ILE A 170 -16.25 -8.69 -3.75
CA ILE A 170 -15.52 -9.97 -3.62
C ILE A 170 -16.44 -11.15 -4.01
N ILE A 171 -17.67 -11.18 -3.48
CA ILE A 171 -18.66 -12.21 -3.81
C ILE A 171 -18.95 -12.20 -5.31
N TYR A 172 -19.24 -11.03 -5.89
CA TYR A 172 -19.54 -10.90 -7.31
C TYR A 172 -18.37 -11.37 -8.19
N THR A 173 -17.15 -10.92 -7.87
CA THR A 173 -15.96 -11.17 -8.68
C THR A 173 -15.50 -12.63 -8.64
N TYR A 174 -15.63 -13.33 -7.51
CA TYR A 174 -15.09 -14.68 -7.36
C TYR A 174 -16.13 -15.81 -7.31
N LEU A 175 -17.41 -15.50 -7.02
CA LEU A 175 -18.47 -16.52 -6.93
C LEU A 175 -19.50 -16.44 -8.04
N ILE A 176 -19.63 -15.29 -8.72
CA ILE A 176 -20.66 -15.06 -9.73
C ILE A 176 -20.05 -14.94 -11.13
N LYS A 177 -19.02 -14.11 -11.27
CA LYS A 177 -18.27 -13.91 -12.51
C LYS A 177 -17.25 -15.02 -12.72
#